data_AF-A0A353M091-F1
#
_entry.id   AF-A0A353M091-F1
#
_cell.length_a   1.000
_cell.length_b   1.000
_cell.length_c   1.000
_cell.angle_alpha   90.00
_cell.angle_beta   90.00
_cell.angle_gamma   90.00
#
_symmetry.space_group_name_H-M   'P 1'
#
loop_
_entity.id
_entity.type
_entity.pdbx_description
1 polymer ?
#
loop_
_entity_poly.entity_id
_entity_poly.type
_entity_poly.pdbx_seq_one_letter_code
_entity_poly.pdbx_strand_id
1 'polypeptide(L)'
;AHVTFFFNGGVEQPNPGEERILVPSPSVPTYDLQPEMSAPEVTERVVAQVNKGLFDLIVLNYANCDMVGHTGVFEAAVAAVEAVDTALGKVLEAISNQGGMAIITADHGNAEQMVDPKSGGPYTAHTTNLVPIWLFNAPANYSLRPGILADLAPSLLDLMNVPKPAEMTGESLIVEEEDK
;
A
#
# COMPACT_ATOMS: atom_id res chain seq x y z
N ALA A 1 2.17 10.88 8.18
CA ALA A 1 3.15 11.59 7.34
C ALA A 1 3.32 10.93 5.97
N HIS A 2 3.50 9.61 5.89
CA HIS A 2 3.76 8.88 4.64
C HIS A 2 2.72 9.17 3.54
N VAL A 3 1.43 8.94 3.80
CA VAL A 3 0.33 9.21 2.85
C VAL A 3 -0.13 10.67 2.80
N THR A 4 0.62 11.60 3.39
CA THR A 4 0.30 13.03 3.39
C THR A 4 1.52 13.84 2.94
N PHE A 5 2.32 14.31 3.90
CA PHE A 5 3.50 15.13 3.65
C PHE A 5 4.48 14.49 2.65
N PHE A 6 4.86 13.23 2.84
CA PHE A 6 5.84 12.58 1.97
C PHE A 6 5.26 12.26 0.59
N PHE A 7 4.03 11.73 0.53
CA PHE A 7 3.33 11.48 -0.73
C PHE A 7 3.15 12.76 -1.55
N ASN A 8 2.89 13.90 -0.90
CA ASN A 8 2.76 15.21 -1.53
C ASN A 8 4.12 15.89 -1.84
N GLY A 9 5.24 15.15 -1.80
CA GLY A 9 6.56 15.70 -2.14
C GLY A 9 7.13 16.68 -1.11
N GLY A 10 6.74 16.54 0.16
CA GLY A 10 7.18 17.41 1.26
C GLY A 10 6.30 18.64 1.48
N VAL A 11 5.05 18.62 0.98
CA VAL A 11 4.07 19.70 1.15
C VAL A 11 2.98 19.26 2.14
N GLU A 12 2.90 19.95 3.28
CA GLU A 12 1.92 19.61 4.33
C GLU A 12 0.49 19.98 3.94
N GLN A 13 0.30 21.10 3.24
CA GLN A 13 -1.00 21.60 2.84
C GLN A 13 -1.69 20.59 1.89
N PRO A 14 -2.95 20.19 2.16
CA PRO A 14 -3.72 19.35 1.24
C PRO A 14 -3.97 20.07 -0.09
N ASN A 15 -3.95 19.32 -1.19
CA ASN A 15 -4.36 19.81 -2.50
C ASN A 15 -5.88 20.06 -2.55
N PRO A 16 -6.38 20.90 -3.48
CA PRO A 16 -7.82 21.02 -3.70
C PRO A 16 -8.47 19.67 -3.99
N GLY A 17 -9.52 19.32 -3.24
CA GLY A 17 -10.20 18.02 -3.34
C GLY A 17 -9.53 16.88 -2.56
N GLU A 18 -8.36 17.10 -1.95
CA GLU A 18 -7.70 16.11 -1.10
C GLU A 18 -8.38 16.04 0.28
N GLU A 19 -9.00 14.89 0.58
CA GLU A 19 -9.52 14.58 1.90
C GLU A 19 -8.60 13.60 2.63
N ARG A 20 -8.39 13.81 3.94
CA ARG A 20 -7.50 12.99 4.77
C ARG A 20 -8.27 12.34 5.91
N ILE A 21 -8.12 11.03 6.06
CA ILE A 21 -8.63 10.29 7.22
C ILE A 21 -7.43 9.78 8.01
N LEU A 22 -7.31 10.22 9.27
CA LEU A 22 -6.33 9.73 10.21
C LEU A 22 -7.01 8.85 11.25
N VAL A 23 -6.65 7.57 11.26
CA VAL A 23 -7.03 6.63 12.31
C VAL A 23 -5.92 6.58 13.36
N PRO A 24 -6.21 6.86 14.65
CA PRO A 24 -5.20 6.77 15.69
C PRO A 24 -4.62 5.35 15.80
N SER A 25 -3.29 5.25 15.89
CA SER A 25 -2.62 4.00 16.27
C SER A 25 -2.97 3.61 17.71
N PRO A 26 -2.90 2.32 18.06
CA PRO A 26 -3.16 1.90 19.44
C PRO A 26 -2.12 2.48 20.40
N SER A 27 -2.55 2.83 21.61
CA SER A 27 -1.68 3.34 22.66
C SER A 27 -1.01 2.20 23.42
N VAL A 28 -0.12 1.47 22.74
CA VAL A 28 0.70 0.39 23.31
C VAL A 28 2.20 0.76 23.30
N PRO A 29 3.01 0.25 24.25
CA PRO A 29 4.45 0.52 24.26
C PRO A 29 5.19 0.06 23.00
N THR A 30 4.83 -1.11 22.48
CA THR A 30 5.35 -1.71 21.26
C THR A 30 4.22 -2.45 20.55
N TYR A 31 4.24 -2.48 19.20
CA TYR A 31 3.11 -2.96 18.41
C TYR A 31 2.98 -4.49 18.35
N ASP A 32 3.98 -5.25 18.81
CA ASP A 32 3.84 -6.70 19.00
C ASP A 32 2.76 -7.07 20.02
N LEU A 33 2.39 -6.13 20.90
CA LEU A 33 1.29 -6.30 21.86
C LEU A 33 -0.11 -6.16 21.23
N GLN A 34 -0.19 -5.59 20.03
CA GLN A 34 -1.42 -5.46 19.25
C GLN A 34 -1.07 -5.47 17.74
N PRO A 35 -0.71 -6.64 17.16
CA PRO A 35 -0.19 -6.74 15.80
C PRO A 35 -1.15 -6.29 14.71
N GLU A 36 -2.46 -6.41 14.95
CA GLU A 36 -3.51 -5.90 14.07
C GLU A 36 -3.56 -4.36 14.05
N MET A 37 -2.89 -3.70 14.99
CA MET A 37 -2.86 -2.26 15.18
C MET A 37 -4.28 -1.66 15.03
N SER A 38 -4.42 -0.67 14.15
CA SER A 38 -5.71 -0.08 13.78
C SER A 38 -6.16 -0.47 12.38
N ALA A 39 -5.59 -1.53 11.79
CA ALA A 39 -5.97 -2.01 10.46
C ALA A 39 -7.48 -2.27 10.33
N PRO A 40 -8.18 -2.84 11.34
CA PRO A 40 -9.63 -3.00 11.27
C PRO A 40 -10.39 -1.68 11.09
N GLU A 41 -10.06 -0.64 11.88
CA GLU A 41 -10.72 0.67 11.77
C GLU A 41 -10.35 1.37 10.46
N VAL A 42 -9.07 1.34 10.04
CA VAL A 42 -8.63 1.86 8.74
C VAL A 42 -9.45 1.23 7.60
N THR A 43 -9.63 -0.08 7.65
CA THR A 43 -10.40 -0.85 6.66
C THR A 43 -11.86 -0.43 6.64
N GLU A 44 -12.50 -0.30 7.81
CA GLU A 44 -13.88 0.16 7.90
C GLU A 44 -14.04 1.55 7.25
N ARG A 45 -13.14 2.50 7.57
CA ARG A 45 -13.19 3.85 7.02
C ARG A 45 -12.99 3.88 5.52
N VAL A 46 -11.99 3.17 4.99
CA VAL A 46 -11.71 3.18 3.55
C VAL A 46 -12.80 2.48 2.75
N VAL A 47 -13.32 1.34 3.23
CA VAL A 47 -14.47 0.65 2.60
C VAL A 47 -15.70 1.57 2.57
N ALA A 48 -15.96 2.30 3.65
CA ALA A 48 -17.04 3.28 3.69
C ALA A 48 -16.85 4.42 2.67
N GLN A 49 -15.62 4.88 2.41
CA GLN A 49 -15.38 5.91 1.38
C GLN A 49 -15.47 5.35 -0.04
N VAL A 50 -14.91 4.17 -0.29
CA VAL A 50 -15.02 3.46 -1.59
C VAL A 50 -16.49 3.32 -1.96
N ASN A 51 -17.33 2.86 -1.02
CA ASN A 51 -18.75 2.65 -1.26
C ASN A 51 -19.57 3.93 -1.54
N LYS A 52 -19.02 5.12 -1.25
CA LYS A 52 -19.67 6.38 -1.64
C LYS A 52 -19.42 6.76 -3.09
N GLY A 53 -18.36 6.22 -3.72
CA GLY A 53 -18.01 6.51 -5.12
C GLY A 53 -17.68 7.99 -5.38
N LEU A 54 -17.12 8.70 -4.40
CA LEU A 54 -16.85 10.15 -4.50
C LEU A 54 -15.42 10.51 -4.88
N PHE A 55 -14.48 9.56 -4.82
CA PHE A 55 -13.05 9.82 -5.01
C PHE A 55 -12.53 9.10 -6.25
N ASP A 56 -11.84 9.83 -7.11
CA ASP A 56 -11.17 9.27 -8.29
C ASP A 56 -9.90 8.47 -7.93
N LEU A 57 -9.26 8.82 -6.81
CA LEU A 57 -8.06 8.17 -6.28
C LEU A 57 -8.15 8.03 -4.76
N ILE A 58 -7.83 6.85 -4.25
CA ILE A 58 -7.65 6.58 -2.82
C ILE A 58 -6.24 6.03 -2.61
N VAL A 59 -5.48 6.68 -1.73
CA VAL A 59 -4.15 6.22 -1.31
C VAL A 59 -4.25 5.69 0.11
N LEU A 60 -3.89 4.43 0.29
CA LEU A 60 -4.04 3.69 1.54
C LEU A 60 -2.69 3.11 1.98
N ASN A 61 -2.39 3.19 3.27
CA ASN A 61 -1.24 2.54 3.89
C ASN A 61 -1.69 1.69 5.07
N TYR A 62 -1.27 0.42 5.09
CA TYR A 62 -1.32 -0.43 6.27
C TYR A 62 0.08 -0.49 6.90
N ALA A 63 0.22 0.03 8.11
CA ALA A 63 1.51 0.18 8.78
C ALA A 63 2.03 -1.11 9.45
N ASN A 64 1.17 -2.12 9.58
CA ASN A 64 1.37 -3.28 10.45
C ASN A 64 2.68 -4.02 10.18
N CYS A 65 2.92 -4.41 8.93
CA CYS A 65 4.06 -5.25 8.58
C CYS A 65 5.40 -4.57 8.91
N ASP A 66 5.49 -3.26 8.73
CA ASP A 66 6.71 -2.51 9.05
C ASP A 66 6.86 -2.26 10.56
N MET A 67 5.82 -1.68 11.17
CA MET A 67 5.85 -1.28 12.57
C MET A 67 5.97 -2.47 13.53
N VAL A 68 5.35 -3.60 13.19
CA VAL A 68 5.49 -4.85 13.95
C VAL A 68 6.77 -5.59 13.56
N GLY A 69 7.20 -5.52 12.30
CA GLY A 69 8.49 -6.05 11.84
C GLY A 69 9.68 -5.49 12.64
N HIS A 70 9.65 -4.18 12.93
CA HIS A 70 10.65 -3.51 13.78
C HIS A 70 10.76 -4.05 15.21
N THR A 71 9.79 -4.81 15.71
CA THR A 71 9.86 -5.42 17.04
C THR A 71 10.78 -6.65 17.07
N GLY A 72 11.01 -7.29 15.92
CA GLY A 72 11.76 -8.54 15.82
C GLY A 72 11.01 -9.77 16.38
N VAL A 73 9.73 -9.62 16.76
CA VAL A 73 8.91 -10.72 17.29
C VAL A 73 8.21 -11.43 16.14
N PHE A 74 8.73 -12.59 15.73
CA PHE A 74 8.26 -13.33 14.56
C PHE A 74 6.74 -13.60 14.56
N GLU A 75 6.21 -14.18 15.64
CA GLU A 75 4.78 -14.52 15.74
C GLU A 75 3.88 -13.28 15.65
N ALA A 76 4.34 -12.14 16.18
CA ALA A 76 3.61 -10.89 16.05
C ALA A 76 3.64 -10.38 14.60
N ALA A 77 4.78 -10.48 13.91
CA ALA A 77 4.87 -10.11 12.50
C ALA A 77 3.97 -11.00 11.61
N VAL A 78 3.86 -12.30 11.91
CA VAL A 78 2.89 -13.19 11.24
C VAL A 78 1.47 -12.70 11.43
N ALA A 79 1.04 -12.44 12.67
CA ALA A 79 -0.29 -11.93 12.97
C ALA A 79 -0.57 -10.55 12.32
N ALA A 80 0.45 -9.70 12.21
CA ALA A 80 0.37 -8.42 11.52
C ALA A 80 0.10 -8.59 10.01
N VAL A 81 0.79 -9.54 9.36
CA VAL A 81 0.57 -9.87 7.93
C VAL A 81 -0.83 -10.44 7.72
N GLU A 82 -1.28 -11.37 8.57
CA GLU A 82 -2.63 -11.96 8.48
C GLU A 82 -3.74 -10.91 8.66
N ALA A 83 -3.54 -9.94 9.55
CA ALA A 83 -4.46 -8.82 9.74
C ALA A 83 -4.54 -7.95 8.48
N VAL A 84 -3.41 -7.67 7.83
CA VAL A 84 -3.36 -6.90 6.57
C VAL A 84 -3.99 -7.68 5.42
N ASP A 85 -3.76 -8.99 5.31
CA ASP A 85 -4.39 -9.83 4.28
C ASP A 85 -5.93 -9.82 4.39
N THR A 86 -6.45 -10.02 5.61
CA THR A 86 -7.90 -9.94 5.89
C THR A 86 -8.47 -8.56 5.56
N ALA A 87 -7.72 -7.50 5.89
CA ALA A 87 -8.10 -6.12 5.62
C ALA A 87 -8.13 -5.82 4.11
N LEU A 88 -7.08 -6.21 3.40
CA LEU A 88 -6.94 -6.07 1.95
C LEU A 88 -8.11 -6.73 1.21
N GLY A 89 -8.48 -7.97 1.58
CA GLY A 89 -9.61 -8.67 0.97
C GLY A 89 -10.91 -7.86 0.98
N LYS A 90 -11.23 -7.21 2.10
CA LYS A 90 -12.43 -6.36 2.25
C LYS A 90 -12.36 -5.11 1.38
N VAL A 91 -11.19 -4.49 1.27
CA VAL A 91 -10.98 -3.31 0.42
C VAL A 91 -11.13 -3.68 -1.05
N LEU A 92 -10.52 -4.78 -1.48
CA LEU A 92 -10.60 -5.25 -2.86
C LEU A 92 -12.03 -5.64 -3.26
N GLU A 93 -12.79 -6.28 -2.36
CA GLU A 93 -14.22 -6.55 -2.59
C GLU A 93 -15.02 -5.25 -2.79
N ALA A 94 -14.82 -4.25 -1.93
CA ALA A 94 -15.50 -2.96 -2.06
C ALA A 94 -15.12 -2.23 -3.37
N ILE A 95 -13.84 -2.24 -3.74
CA ILE A 95 -13.35 -1.67 -5.00
C ILE A 95 -14.00 -2.38 -6.20
N SER A 96 -14.00 -3.71 -6.20
CA SER A 96 -14.62 -4.52 -7.25
C SER A 96 -16.11 -4.22 -7.41
N ASN A 97 -16.84 -4.05 -6.31
CA ASN A 97 -18.26 -3.72 -6.32
C ASN A 97 -18.56 -2.34 -6.93
N GLN A 98 -17.60 -1.43 -6.92
CA GLN A 98 -17.69 -0.11 -7.58
C GLN A 98 -17.13 -0.11 -9.01
N GLY A 99 -16.64 -1.26 -9.51
CA GLY A 99 -15.96 -1.35 -10.80
C GLY A 99 -14.60 -0.64 -10.83
N GLY A 100 -14.01 -0.37 -9.66
CA GLY A 100 -12.70 0.28 -9.55
C GLY A 100 -11.53 -0.71 -9.75
N MET A 101 -10.33 -0.17 -9.87
CA MET A 101 -9.08 -0.93 -10.02
C MET A 101 -8.15 -0.64 -8.84
N ALA A 102 -7.18 -1.50 -8.59
CA ALA A 102 -6.16 -1.24 -7.57
C ALA A 102 -4.76 -1.67 -8.02
N ILE A 103 -3.76 -0.86 -7.64
CA ILE A 103 -2.36 -1.27 -7.60
C ILE A 103 -2.04 -1.57 -6.14
N ILE A 104 -1.55 -2.77 -5.87
CA ILE A 104 -1.17 -3.23 -4.53
C ILE A 104 0.34 -3.41 -4.53
N THR A 105 1.05 -2.72 -3.64
CA THR A 105 2.51 -2.75 -3.55
C THR A 105 3.00 -2.35 -2.15
N ALA A 106 4.31 -2.30 -1.96
CA ALA A 106 4.95 -1.81 -0.74
C ALA A 106 6.03 -0.77 -1.08
N ASP A 107 6.40 0.06 -0.12
CA ASP A 107 7.48 1.05 -0.23
C ASP A 107 8.86 0.43 0.03
N HIS A 108 8.94 -0.60 0.89
CA HIS A 108 10.13 -1.41 1.11
C HIS A 108 9.79 -2.75 1.80
N GLY A 109 10.79 -3.60 2.01
CA GLY A 109 10.68 -4.83 2.82
C GLY A 109 11.01 -4.60 4.30
N ASN A 110 10.51 -5.50 5.15
CA ASN A 110 10.79 -5.61 6.59
C ASN A 110 10.36 -7.01 7.09
N ALA A 111 9.04 -7.25 7.18
CA ALA A 111 8.45 -8.45 7.80
C ALA A 111 8.84 -9.79 7.16
N GLU A 112 9.35 -9.80 5.93
CA GLU A 112 9.81 -11.02 5.26
C GLU A 112 11.15 -11.54 5.80
N GLN A 113 11.88 -10.74 6.59
CA GLN A 113 13.09 -11.17 7.28
C GLN A 113 13.06 -10.76 8.75
N MET A 114 12.62 -11.68 9.62
CA MET A 114 12.52 -11.45 11.07
C MET A 114 13.71 -12.00 11.87
N VAL A 115 14.63 -12.72 11.20
CA VAL A 115 15.82 -13.32 11.81
C VAL A 115 17.05 -12.89 11.02
N ASP A 116 18.07 -12.39 11.73
CA ASP A 116 19.33 -12.00 11.12
C ASP A 116 20.10 -13.26 10.69
N PRO A 117 20.40 -13.44 9.38
CA PRO A 117 21.09 -14.64 8.89
C PRO A 117 22.53 -14.78 9.41
N LYS A 118 23.14 -13.72 9.94
CA LYS A 118 24.51 -13.75 10.49
C LYS A 118 24.53 -14.11 11.98
N SER A 119 23.66 -13.48 12.77
CA SER A 119 23.65 -13.65 14.22
C SER A 119 22.64 -14.69 14.72
N GLY A 120 21.62 -15.02 13.93
CA GLY A 120 20.49 -15.86 14.33
C GLY A 120 19.52 -15.19 15.30
N GLY A 121 19.75 -13.92 15.66
CA GLY A 121 18.89 -13.13 16.52
C GLY A 121 17.77 -12.40 15.76
N PRO A 122 16.93 -11.63 16.48
CA PRO A 122 15.89 -10.82 15.87
C PRO A 122 16.45 -9.82 14.85
N TYR A 123 15.79 -9.70 13.70
CA TYR A 123 16.06 -8.67 12.70
C TYR A 123 14.99 -7.59 12.79
N THR A 124 15.40 -6.35 13.03
CA THR A 124 14.50 -5.22 13.36
C THR A 124 14.64 -4.06 12.37
N ALA A 125 15.21 -4.30 11.20
CA ALA A 125 15.51 -3.29 10.19
C ALA A 125 14.78 -3.58 8.88
N HIS A 126 14.79 -2.61 7.97
CA HIS A 126 14.31 -2.86 6.61
C HIS A 126 15.23 -3.83 5.87
N THR A 127 14.74 -4.35 4.75
CA THR A 127 15.54 -5.15 3.82
C THR A 127 15.77 -4.40 2.52
N THR A 128 16.61 -4.99 1.66
CA THR A 128 16.78 -4.56 0.27
C THR A 128 16.09 -5.51 -0.71
N ASN A 129 15.12 -6.30 -0.24
CA ASN A 129 14.37 -7.21 -1.09
C ASN A 129 13.45 -6.42 -2.03
N LEU A 130 13.13 -7.02 -3.16
CA LEU A 130 12.13 -6.47 -4.07
C LEU A 130 10.75 -6.48 -3.40
N VAL A 131 9.98 -5.44 -3.65
CA VAL A 131 8.57 -5.36 -3.23
C VAL A 131 7.65 -5.97 -4.28
N PRO A 132 6.55 -6.62 -3.89
CA PRO A 132 5.58 -7.11 -4.84
C PRO A 132 4.82 -5.95 -5.48
N ILE A 133 4.30 -6.19 -6.68
CA ILE A 133 3.30 -5.34 -7.31
C ILE A 133 2.22 -6.21 -7.92
N TRP A 134 0.97 -5.87 -7.66
CA TRP A 134 -0.20 -6.54 -8.22
C TRP A 134 -1.16 -5.52 -8.81
N LEU A 135 -1.78 -5.90 -9.91
CA LEU A 135 -2.86 -5.17 -10.54
C LEU A 135 -4.16 -5.95 -10.32
N PHE A 136 -5.16 -5.28 -9.75
CA PHE A 136 -6.45 -5.88 -9.39
C PHE A 136 -7.58 -5.24 -10.20
N ASN A 137 -8.48 -6.11 -10.71
CA ASN A 137 -9.66 -5.74 -11.48
C ASN A 137 -9.40 -4.89 -12.74
N ALA A 138 -8.18 -4.97 -13.29
CA ALA A 138 -7.83 -4.31 -14.55
C ALA A 138 -8.22 -5.16 -15.78
N PRO A 139 -8.23 -4.57 -16.99
CA PRO A 139 -8.45 -5.30 -18.23
C PRO A 139 -7.55 -6.53 -18.36
N ALA A 140 -8.09 -7.61 -18.93
CA ALA A 140 -7.40 -8.90 -19.01
C ALA A 140 -6.13 -8.87 -19.90
N ASN A 141 -6.03 -7.90 -20.81
CA ASN A 141 -4.88 -7.71 -21.67
C ASN A 141 -3.79 -6.83 -21.03
N TYR A 142 -3.95 -6.42 -19.77
CA TYR A 142 -2.93 -5.64 -19.07
C TYR A 142 -1.96 -6.56 -18.34
N SER A 143 -0.67 -6.37 -18.56
CA SER A 143 0.40 -7.00 -17.79
C SER A 143 1.32 -5.94 -17.17
N LEU A 144 2.15 -6.37 -16.20
CA LEU A 144 3.10 -5.51 -15.52
C LEU A 144 4.53 -5.87 -15.94
N ARG A 145 5.28 -4.88 -16.42
CA ARG A 145 6.74 -5.00 -16.58
C ARG A 145 7.46 -4.75 -15.25
N PRO A 146 8.70 -5.22 -15.09
CA PRO A 146 9.55 -4.79 -13.97
C PRO A 146 9.80 -3.28 -14.01
N GLY A 147 10.04 -2.67 -12.83
CA GLY A 147 10.36 -1.26 -12.72
C GLY A 147 10.73 -0.83 -11.30
N ILE A 148 10.51 0.45 -10.99
CA ILE A 148 10.88 1.09 -9.72
C ILE A 148 9.70 1.85 -9.09
N LEU A 149 9.82 2.30 -7.84
CA LEU A 149 8.75 3.05 -7.16
C LEU A 149 8.30 4.31 -7.92
N ALA A 150 9.21 4.97 -8.64
CA ALA A 150 8.88 6.16 -9.45
C ALA A 150 7.94 5.84 -10.63
N ASP A 151 7.75 4.57 -10.98
CA ASP A 151 6.86 4.13 -12.06
C ASP A 151 5.40 3.95 -11.57
N LEU A 152 5.14 3.96 -10.25
CA LEU A 152 3.80 3.75 -9.68
C LEU A 152 2.84 4.90 -10.01
N ALA A 153 3.27 6.16 -9.85
CA ALA A 153 2.42 7.31 -10.14
C ALA A 153 2.06 7.41 -11.64
N PRO A 154 3.01 7.26 -12.60
CA PRO A 154 2.68 7.10 -14.01
C PRO A 154 1.67 5.98 -14.30
N SER A 155 1.79 4.83 -13.62
CA SER A 155 0.86 3.70 -13.79
C SER A 155 -0.55 4.01 -13.30
N LEU A 156 -0.69 4.77 -12.20
CA LEU A 156 -1.99 5.26 -11.73
C LEU A 156 -2.63 6.22 -12.74
N LEU A 157 -1.84 7.15 -13.29
CA LEU A 157 -2.34 8.10 -14.30
C LEU A 157 -2.83 7.36 -15.56
N ASP A 158 -2.12 6.32 -15.98
CA ASP A 158 -2.50 5.45 -17.09
C ASP A 158 -3.86 4.79 -16.87
N LEU A 159 -4.07 4.14 -15.70
CA LEU A 159 -5.35 3.55 -15.31
C LEU A 159 -6.50 4.57 -15.25
N MET A 160 -6.19 5.81 -14.87
CA MET A 160 -7.16 6.90 -14.77
C MET A 160 -7.39 7.64 -16.09
N ASN A 161 -6.68 7.27 -17.16
CA ASN A 161 -6.66 8.01 -18.44
C ASN A 161 -6.29 9.50 -18.28
N VAL A 162 -5.35 9.80 -17.37
CA VAL A 162 -4.84 11.15 -17.12
C VAL A 162 -3.47 11.32 -17.81
N PRO A 163 -3.24 12.40 -18.57
CA PRO A 163 -1.94 12.63 -19.20
C PRO A 163 -0.80 12.74 -18.17
N LYS A 164 0.28 11.98 -18.38
CA LYS A 164 1.51 12.05 -17.58
C LYS A 164 2.18 13.43 -17.74
N PRO A 165 2.44 14.18 -16.65
CA PRO A 165 3.19 15.44 -16.74
C PRO A 165 4.67 15.18 -17.06
N ALA A 166 5.34 16.17 -17.67
CA ALA A 166 6.73 16.03 -18.12
C ALA A 166 7.73 15.88 -16.96
N GLU A 167 7.38 16.35 -15.77
CA GLU A 167 8.17 16.24 -14.54
C GLU A 167 8.22 14.79 -14.01
N MET A 168 7.23 13.95 -14.34
CA MET A 168 7.24 12.53 -14.00
C MET A 168 8.10 11.75 -15.01
N THR A 169 9.36 11.52 -14.66
CA THR A 169 10.31 10.78 -15.50
C THR A 169 10.20 9.26 -15.38
N GLY A 170 9.41 8.75 -14.44
CA GLY A 170 9.04 7.33 -14.40
C GLY A 170 8.14 6.98 -15.57
N GLU A 171 8.03 5.70 -15.87
CA GLU A 171 7.22 5.19 -16.98
C GLU A 171 6.13 4.24 -16.45
N SER A 172 4.97 4.16 -17.10
CA SER A 172 3.91 3.22 -16.69
C SER A 172 4.48 1.79 -16.65
N LEU A 173 4.15 1.04 -15.61
CA LEU A 173 4.44 -0.38 -15.48
C LEU A 173 3.47 -1.23 -16.29
N ILE A 174 2.34 -0.65 -16.70
CA ILE A 174 1.28 -1.33 -17.43
C ILE A 174 1.72 -1.46 -18.90
N VAL A 175 1.55 -2.67 -19.41
CA VAL A 175 1.77 -2.99 -20.82
C VAL A 175 0.45 -3.58 -21.33
N GLU A 176 -0.07 -3.02 -22.41
CA GLU A 176 -1.20 -3.59 -23.13
C GLU A 176 -0.67 -4.67 -24.08
N GLU A 177 -1.10 -5.91 -23.88
CA GLU A 177 -0.85 -6.98 -24.83
C GLU A 177 -1.87 -6.85 -25.97
N GLU A 178 -1.40 -6.76 -27.22
CA GLU A 178 -2.27 -6.90 -28.39
C GLU A 178 -2.82 -8.33 -28.42
N ASP A 179 -4.12 -8.46 -28.69
CA ASP A 179 -4.78 -9.76 -28.87
C ASP A 179 -3.98 -10.63 -29.85
N LYS A 180 -3.49 -11.77 -29.39
CA LYS A 180 -2.84 -12.79 -30.23
C LYS A 180 -3.86 -13.57 -31.06
#